data_AF-A0A4Q3BCN2-F1
#
_entry.id   AF-A0A4Q3BCN2-F1
#
_cell.length_a   1.000
_cell.length_b   1.000
_cell.length_c   1.000
_cell.angle_alpha   90.00
_cell.angle_beta   90.00
_cell.angle_gamma   90.00
#
_symmetry.space_group_name_H-M   'P 1'
#
loop_
_entity.id
_entity.type
_entity.pdbx_description
1 polymer ?
#
loop_
_entity_poly.entity_id
_entity_poly.type
_entity_poly.pdbx_seq_one_letter_code
_entity_poly.pdbx_strand_id
1 'polypeptide(L)' 'MAKNLVIVESPAKAKTIEKFLGSDYIVKSCFGHIRDLADGDLSVDVNNHFAPKYAVPEDKKKVVSELKKLAKD' A
#
# COMPACT_ATOMS: atom_id res chain seq x y z
N MET A 1 -17.88 6.87 14.45
CA MET A 1 -16.77 6.01 14.91
C MET A 1 -15.78 5.92 13.77
N ALA A 2 -14.49 6.13 14.04
CA ALA A 2 -13.45 5.87 13.05
C ALA A 2 -13.55 4.39 12.67
N LYS A 3 -13.76 4.11 11.38
CA LYS A 3 -13.87 2.73 10.90
C LYS A 3 -12.46 2.18 10.74
N ASN A 4 -12.21 0.99 11.28
CA ASN A 4 -10.88 0.37 11.23
C ASN A 4 -10.48 0.07 9.77
N LEU A 5 -9.33 0.54 9.32
CA LEU A 5 -8.84 0.27 7.97
C LEU A 5 -8.09 -1.07 7.89
N VAL A 6 -8.51 -1.93 6.97
CA VAL A 6 -7.80 -3.16 6.61
C VAL A 6 -7.34 -3.05 5.15
N ILE A 7 -6.04 -3.28 4.92
CA ILE A 7 -5.44 -3.21 3.59
C ILE A 7 -5.08 -4.63 3.15
N VAL A 8 -5.52 -5.01 1.96
CA VAL A 8 -5.25 -6.32 1.35
C VAL A 8 -4.68 -6.15 -0.05
N GLU A 9 -4.09 -7.20 -0.60
CA GLU A 9 -3.37 -7.10 -1.86
C GLU A 9 -4.27 -7.02 -3.10
N SER A 10 -5.39 -7.75 -3.12
CA SER A 10 -6.24 -7.91 -4.30
C SER A 10 -7.69 -7.47 -4.08
N PRO A 11 -8.38 -6.97 -5.11
CA PRO A 11 -9.77 -6.53 -4.99
C PRO A 11 -10.74 -7.64 -4.57
N ALA A 12 -10.48 -8.88 -5.01
CA ALA A 12 -11.28 -10.03 -4.63
C ALA A 12 -11.20 -10.32 -3.13
N LYS A 13 -9.99 -10.29 -2.55
CA LYS A 13 -9.80 -10.42 -1.09
C LYS A 13 -10.54 -9.31 -0.33
N ALA A 14 -10.49 -8.08 -0.83
CA ALA A 14 -11.14 -6.95 -0.17
C ALA A 14 -12.66 -7.16 -0.04
N LYS A 15 -13.31 -7.51 -1.16
CA LYS A 15 -14.76 -7.81 -1.19
C LYS A 15 -15.16 -8.96 -0.27
N THR A 16 -14.32 -9.99 -0.17
CA THR A 16 -14.60 -11.15 0.69
C THR A 16 -14.45 -10.81 2.17
N ILE A 17 -13.36 -10.13 2.55
CA ILE A 17 -13.08 -9.80 3.94
C ILE A 17 -14.04 -8.73 4.47
N GLU A 18 -14.46 -7.77 3.63
CA GLU A 18 -15.46 -6.76 4.00
C GLU A 18 -16.79 -7.40 4.42
N LYS A 19 -17.21 -8.49 3.74
CA LYS A 19 -18.42 -9.24 4.13
C LYS A 19 -18.29 -9.94 5.49
N PHE A 20 -17.09 -10.34 5.88
CA PHE A 20 -16.86 -11.01 7.17
C PHE A 20 -16.74 -10.03 8.33
N LEU A 21 -16.08 -8.88 8.10
CA LEU A 21 -15.80 -7.89 9.15
C LEU A 21 -16.94 -6.90 9.38
N GLY A 22 -17.80 -6.69 8.37
CA GLY A 22 -18.97 -5.84 8.50
C GLY A 22 -18.65 -4.34 8.55
N SER A 23 -19.61 -3.54 9.04
CA SER A 23 -19.62 -2.07 8.91
C SER A 23 -18.55 -1.33 9.71
N ASP A 24 -17.94 -2.00 10.68
CA ASP A 24 -16.93 -1.43 11.57
C ASP A 24 -15.55 -1.33 10.92
N TYR A 25 -15.40 -1.96 9.75
CA TYR A 25 -14.18 -1.99 8.98
C TYR A 25 -14.36 -1.37 7.60
N ILE A 26 -13.30 -0.73 7.12
CA ILE A 26 -13.13 -0.36 5.71
C ILE A 26 -12.04 -1.26 5.16
N VAL A 27 -12.36 -2.06 4.13
CA VAL A 27 -11.38 -2.96 3.51
C VAL A 27 -10.98 -2.44 2.13
N LYS A 28 -9.68 -2.18 1.92
CA LYS A 28 -9.16 -1.63 0.66
C LYS A 28 -8.07 -2.52 0.06
N SER A 29 -8.03 -2.56 -1.27
CA SER A 29 -6.99 -3.24 -2.03
C SER A 29 -5.82 -2.30 -2.32
N CYS A 30 -4.57 -2.72 -2.09
CA CYS A 30 -3.37 -2.00 -2.52
C CYS A 30 -2.95 -2.33 -3.96
N PHE A 31 -3.59 -3.34 -4.58
CA PHE A 31 -3.30 -3.78 -5.94
C PHE A 31 -1.84 -4.24 -6.11
N GLY A 32 -1.35 -5.04 -5.17
CA GLY A 32 0.02 -5.55 -5.14
C GLY A 32 1.04 -4.57 -4.54
N HIS A 33 2.28 -4.62 -5.05
CA HIS A 33 3.37 -3.76 -4.60
C HIS A 33 3.05 -2.27 -4.80
N ILE A 34 3.37 -1.46 -3.80
CA ILE A 34 3.17 0.01 -3.79
C ILE A 34 4.48 0.79 -3.85
N ARG A 35 5.61 0.08 -3.75
CA ARG A 35 6.96 0.61 -3.89
C ARG A 35 7.79 -0.40 -4.66
N ASP A 36 8.74 0.13 -5.42
CA ASP A 36 9.78 -0.63 -6.08
C ASP A 36 11.12 0.11 -5.93
N LEU A 37 12.22 -0.53 -6.32
CA LEU A 37 13.51 0.15 -6.41
C LEU A 37 13.38 1.36 -7.33
N ALA A 38 14.01 2.47 -6.93
CA ALA A 38 14.02 3.67 -7.76
C ALA A 38 14.77 3.38 -9.07
N ASP A 39 14.23 3.88 -10.18
CA ASP A 39 14.87 3.79 -11.49
C ASP A 39 16.22 4.53 -11.49
N GLY A 40 17.23 3.93 -12.10
CA GLY A 40 18.57 4.51 -12.29
C GLY A 40 19.71 3.68 -11.71
N ASP A 41 20.94 4.05 -12.06
CA ASP A 41 22.14 3.43 -11.49
C ASP A 41 22.24 3.78 -9.99
N LEU A 42 22.50 2.77 -9.14
CA LEU A 42 22.63 2.86 -7.66
C LEU A 42 21.31 2.86 -6.85
N SER A 43 20.29 2.10 -7.27
CA SER A 43 19.10 1.83 -6.44
C SER A 43 19.41 1.01 -5.17
N VAL A 44 20.59 0.39 -5.11
CA VAL A 44 21.12 -0.33 -3.93
C VAL A 44 22.50 0.21 -3.61
N ASP A 45 22.65 0.75 -2.40
CA ASP A 45 23.93 1.25 -1.91
C ASP A 45 24.78 0.12 -1.33
N VAL A 46 25.68 -0.44 -2.15
CA VAL A 46 26.55 -1.56 -1.76
C VAL A 46 27.56 -1.20 -0.66
N ASN A 47 27.86 0.09 -0.47
CA ASN A 47 28.80 0.56 0.54
C ASN A 47 28.11 0.85 1.88
N ASN A 48 26.79 1.01 1.87
CA ASN A 48 25.98 1.25 3.05
C ASN A 48 25.04 0.07 3.33
N HIS A 49 25.61 -1.09 3.64
CA HIS A 49 24.87 -2.31 4.00
C HIS A 49 23.78 -2.72 3.00
N PHE A 50 24.02 -2.51 1.70
CA PHE A 50 23.04 -2.78 0.63
C PHE A 50 21.72 -2.04 0.82
N ALA A 51 21.76 -0.81 1.36
CA ALA A 51 20.56 -0.02 1.61
C ALA A 51 19.80 0.27 0.29
N PRO A 52 18.54 -0.17 0.16
CA PRO A 52 17.75 0.06 -1.06
C PRO A 52 17.12 1.46 -1.03
N LYS A 53 17.09 2.09 -2.21
CA LYS A 53 16.30 3.31 -2.46
C LYS A 53 14.99 2.90 -3.11
N TYR A 54 13.89 2.97 -2.35
CA TYR A 54 12.56 2.68 -2.87
C TYR A 54 11.84 3.95 -3.33
N ALA A 55 11.14 3.86 -4.46
CA ALA A 55 10.22 4.87 -4.96
C ALA A 55 8.80 4.32 -5.03
N VAL A 56 7.80 5.21 -5.03
CA VAL A 56 6.40 4.84 -5.33
C VAL A 56 6.20 5.02 -6.84
N PRO A 57 5.91 3.94 -7.60
CA PRO A 57 5.61 4.05 -9.02
C PRO A 57 4.44 5.00 -9.31
N GLU A 58 4.45 5.65 -10.47
CA GLU A 58 3.48 6.70 -10.81
C GLU A 58 2.04 6.22 -10.72
N ASP A 59 1.76 5.02 -11.22
CA ASP A 59 0.46 4.35 -11.20
C ASP A 59 -0.02 4.00 -9.78
N LYS A 60 0.90 3.91 -8.81
CA LYS A 60 0.60 3.61 -7.39
C LYS A 60 0.44 4.85 -6.52
N LYS A 61 0.85 6.03 -6.96
CA LYS A 61 0.76 7.28 -6.17
C LYS A 61 -0.67 7.57 -5.69
N LYS A 62 -1.67 7.37 -6.56
CA LYS A 62 -3.09 7.58 -6.22
C LYS A 62 -3.55 6.64 -5.10
N VAL A 63 -3.19 5.36 -5.20
CA VAL A 63 -3.52 4.34 -4.20
C VAL A 63 -2.88 4.68 -2.86
N VAL A 64 -1.59 5.02 -2.84
CA VAL A 64 -0.88 5.40 -1.60
C VAL A 64 -1.50 6.65 -0.96
N SER A 65 -1.89 7.64 -1.77
CA SER A 65 -2.54 8.86 -1.27
C SER A 65 -3.90 8.56 -0.63
N GLU A 66 -4.73 7.71 -1.25
CA GLU A 66 -6.01 7.29 -0.70
C GLU A 66 -5.84 6.53 0.63
N LEU A 67 -4.93 5.55 0.66
CA LEU A 67 -4.65 4.76 1.87
C LEU A 67 -4.13 5.63 3.02
N LYS A 68 -3.26 6.61 2.73
CA LYS A 68 -2.77 7.57 3.73
C LYS A 68 -3.87 8.47 4.29
N LYS A 69 -4.89 8.83 3.49
CA LYS A 69 -6.04 9.60 3.98
C LYS A 69 -6.87 8.75 4.93
N LEU A 70 -7.24 7.55 4.50
CA LEU A 70 -8.04 6.61 5.30
C LEU A 70 -7.37 6.18 6.61
N ALA A 71 -6.03 6.21 6.68
CA ALA A 71 -5.29 5.85 7.90
C ALA A 71 -5.11 7.00 8.89
N LYS A 72 -5.41 8.25 8.49
CA LYS A 72 -5.32 9.44 9.35
C LYS A 72 -6.64 9.77 10.05
N ASP A 73 -7.74 9.24 9.52
CA ASP A 73 -9.09 9.31 10.09
C ASP A 73 -9.31 8.20 11.12
#